data_AF-A0A8B3CBT0-F1
#
_entry.id   AF-A0A8B3CBT0-F1
#
_cell.length_a   1.000
_cell.length_b   1.000
_cell.length_c   1.000
_cell.angle_alpha   90.00
_cell.angle_beta   90.00
_cell.angle_gamma   90.00
#
_symmetry.space_group_name_H-M   'P 1'
#
loop_
_entity.id
_entity.type
_entity.pdbx_description
1 polymer ?
#
loop_
_entity_poly.entity_id
_entity_poly.type
_entity_poly.pdbx_seq_one_letter_code
_entity_poly.pdbx_strand_id
1 'polypeptide(L)'
;MNPLNLETCCEFIGRHFNVRSEDVPRRILRILRVRHGDRPDLSRPRFAPVRELMDRLLARYGRRFGVTVEVLGPDDYCRLLRSEECAFCAYRFTEYLFDGRRRIVYLQECDYLGMIVTFLDYVDAVLRSRRPFRRPVRNIRLFAFHAYPPRFTVLENRYRDGSPFVRIGDSYAMHYPGELVLFRTILGSHLPDLPSQNARSRGLRHA
;
A
#
# COMPACT_ATOMS: atom_id res chain seq x y z
N MET A 1 -19.60 1.55 -3.35
CA MET A 1 -19.35 0.24 -3.99
C MET A 1 -20.35 -0.75 -3.40
N ASN A 2 -20.94 -1.64 -4.19
CA ASN A 2 -21.88 -2.66 -3.68
C ASN A 2 -21.14 -4.02 -3.50
N PRO A 3 -21.75 -5.03 -2.85
CA PRO A 3 -21.09 -6.31 -2.58
C PRO A 3 -20.56 -7.02 -3.83
N LEU A 4 -21.33 -7.07 -4.91
CA LEU A 4 -20.90 -7.69 -6.18
C LEU A 4 -19.65 -7.01 -6.77
N ASN A 5 -19.61 -5.67 -6.71
CA ASN A 5 -18.47 -4.90 -7.16
C ASN A 5 -17.23 -5.11 -6.28
N LEU A 6 -17.43 -5.27 -4.97
CA LEU A 6 -16.35 -5.61 -4.04
C LEU A 6 -15.73 -6.96 -4.39
N GLU A 7 -16.56 -7.99 -4.60
CA GLU A 7 -16.08 -9.32 -4.99
C GLU A 7 -15.35 -9.28 -6.34
N THR A 8 -15.91 -8.57 -7.33
CA THR A 8 -15.26 -8.37 -8.63
C THR A 8 -13.87 -7.75 -8.48
N CYS A 9 -13.71 -6.76 -7.59
CA CYS A 9 -12.41 -6.14 -7.33
C CYS A 9 -11.47 -7.08 -6.58
N CYS A 10 -11.96 -7.81 -5.57
CA CYS A 10 -11.17 -8.78 -4.82
C CYS A 10 -10.64 -9.90 -5.73
N GLU A 11 -11.48 -10.44 -6.61
CA GLU A 11 -11.11 -11.47 -7.58
C GLU A 11 -10.06 -10.95 -8.56
N PHE A 12 -10.29 -9.76 -9.14
CA PHE A 12 -9.35 -9.14 -10.07
C PHE A 12 -7.99 -8.87 -9.41
N ILE A 13 -7.96 -8.17 -8.28
CA ILE A 13 -6.71 -7.82 -7.59
C ILE A 13 -6.02 -9.08 -7.08
N GLY A 14 -6.81 -10.06 -6.64
CA GLY A 14 -6.30 -11.35 -6.22
C GLY A 14 -5.52 -12.08 -7.32
N ARG A 15 -6.02 -12.10 -8.56
CA ARG A 15 -5.33 -12.71 -9.70
C ARG A 15 -4.21 -11.84 -10.26
N HIS A 16 -4.36 -10.51 -10.18
CA HIS A 16 -3.51 -9.55 -10.88
C HIS A 16 -2.84 -8.56 -9.94
N PHE A 17 -2.34 -9.04 -8.81
CA PHE A 17 -1.81 -8.19 -7.75
C PHE A 17 -0.66 -7.26 -8.17
N ASN A 18 0.22 -7.75 -9.05
CA ASN A 18 1.37 -6.99 -9.56
C ASN A 18 1.08 -6.26 -10.88
N VAL A 19 -0.19 -6.16 -11.26
CA VAL A 19 -0.61 -5.48 -12.50
C VAL A 19 -0.13 -4.03 -12.51
N ARG A 20 0.31 -3.57 -13.67
CA ARG A 20 0.69 -2.17 -13.86
C ARG A 20 -0.55 -1.32 -14.09
N SER A 21 -0.45 -0.05 -13.74
CA SER A 21 -1.58 0.87 -13.73
C SER A 21 -2.25 1.03 -15.08
N GLU A 22 -1.53 0.86 -16.19
CA GLU A 22 -2.03 0.89 -17.57
C GLU A 22 -2.92 -0.31 -17.89
N ASP A 23 -2.61 -1.48 -17.32
CA ASP A 23 -3.27 -2.75 -17.62
C ASP A 23 -4.52 -2.99 -16.76
N VAL A 24 -4.72 -2.20 -15.70
CA VAL A 24 -5.95 -2.28 -14.90
C VAL A 24 -7.15 -1.89 -15.78
N PRO A 25 -8.21 -2.72 -15.89
CA PRO A 25 -9.36 -2.34 -16.72
C PRO A 25 -10.03 -1.06 -16.21
N ARG A 26 -10.44 -0.18 -17.14
CA ARG A 26 -11.11 1.09 -16.78
C ARG A 26 -12.38 0.88 -15.96
N ARG A 27 -13.08 -0.24 -16.17
CA ARG A 27 -14.23 -0.67 -15.38
C ARG A 27 -13.85 -0.89 -13.90
N ILE A 28 -12.75 -1.59 -13.64
CA ILE A 28 -12.26 -1.83 -12.27
C ILE A 28 -11.91 -0.50 -11.60
N LEU A 29 -11.16 0.38 -12.28
CA LEU A 29 -10.85 1.71 -11.74
C LEU A 29 -12.10 2.54 -11.43
N ARG A 30 -13.15 2.45 -12.26
CA ARG A 30 -14.43 3.15 -12.00
C ARG A 30 -15.15 2.59 -10.78
N ILE A 31 -15.09 1.29 -10.55
CA ILE A 31 -15.68 0.64 -9.38
C ILE A 31 -14.93 1.03 -8.09
N LEU A 32 -13.60 0.98 -8.15
CA LEU A 32 -12.72 1.34 -7.03
C LEU A 32 -12.77 2.82 -6.68
N ARG A 33 -13.15 3.68 -7.64
CA ARG A 33 -13.24 5.12 -7.43
C ARG A 33 -14.39 5.48 -6.50
N VAL A 34 -14.05 5.78 -5.26
CA VAL A 34 -14.93 6.45 -4.30
C VAL A 34 -14.49 7.89 -4.14
N ARG A 35 -15.35 8.85 -4.49
CA ARG A 35 -15.02 10.28 -4.39
C ARG A 35 -14.92 10.71 -2.92
N HIS A 36 -13.93 11.55 -2.63
CA HIS A 36 -13.75 12.19 -1.35
C HIS A 36 -13.21 13.61 -1.49
N GLY A 37 -13.32 14.40 -0.41
CA GLY A 37 -12.61 15.67 -0.26
C GLY A 37 -11.21 15.46 0.32
N ASP A 38 -10.51 16.52 0.66
CA ASP A 38 -9.10 16.43 1.08
C ASP A 38 -8.91 15.76 2.46
N ARG A 39 -9.92 15.86 3.33
CA ARG A 39 -9.98 15.18 4.63
C ARG A 39 -11.18 14.23 4.67
N PRO A 40 -11.08 13.03 4.06
CA PRO A 40 -12.17 12.07 4.09
C PRO A 40 -12.42 11.58 5.52
N ASP A 41 -13.67 11.68 5.94
CA ASP A 41 -14.18 10.91 7.08
C ASP A 41 -14.42 9.46 6.61
N LEU A 42 -13.41 8.61 6.86
CA LEU A 42 -13.42 7.21 6.47
C LEU A 42 -14.40 6.36 7.28
N SER A 43 -15.01 6.87 8.36
CA SER A 43 -16.04 6.15 9.11
C SER A 43 -17.33 5.98 8.31
N ARG A 44 -17.61 6.92 7.37
CA ARG A 44 -18.87 6.97 6.62
C ARG A 44 -19.17 5.68 5.86
N PRO A 45 -20.46 5.26 5.78
CA PRO A 45 -20.85 3.99 5.16
C PRO A 45 -20.35 3.79 3.72
N ARG A 46 -20.22 4.87 2.94
CA ARG A 46 -19.73 4.80 1.55
C ARG A 46 -18.31 4.23 1.41
N PHE A 47 -17.49 4.33 2.46
CA PHE A 47 -16.11 3.83 2.49
C PHE A 47 -16.00 2.42 3.08
N ALA A 48 -17.06 1.90 3.72
CA ALA A 48 -17.04 0.56 4.32
C ALA A 48 -16.58 -0.52 3.33
N PRO A 49 -17.05 -0.56 2.06
CA PRO A 49 -16.55 -1.54 1.10
C PRO A 49 -15.08 -1.38 0.73
N VAL A 50 -14.53 -0.15 0.80
CA VAL A 50 -13.11 0.10 0.52
C VAL A 50 -12.25 -0.37 1.69
N ARG A 51 -12.71 -0.16 2.94
CA ARG A 51 -12.07 -0.72 4.13
C ARG A 51 -12.05 -2.24 4.04
N GLU A 52 -13.20 -2.84 3.75
CA GLU A 52 -13.32 -4.30 3.60
C GLU A 52 -12.43 -4.84 2.48
N LEU A 53 -12.34 -4.14 1.34
CA LEU A 53 -11.39 -4.49 0.28
C LEU A 53 -9.95 -4.50 0.81
N MET A 54 -9.55 -3.45 1.52
CA MET A 54 -8.20 -3.30 2.05
C MET A 54 -7.89 -4.36 3.10
N ASP A 55 -8.83 -4.67 3.99
CA ASP A 55 -8.70 -5.72 5.00
C ASP A 55 -8.49 -7.10 4.35
N ARG A 56 -9.30 -7.43 3.33
CA ARG A 56 -9.16 -8.68 2.58
C ARG A 56 -7.82 -8.78 1.85
N LEU A 57 -7.31 -7.66 1.33
CA LEU A 57 -6.02 -7.61 0.67
C LEU A 57 -4.86 -7.72 1.66
N LEU A 58 -4.93 -7.04 2.81
CA LEU A 58 -3.95 -7.16 3.90
C LEU A 58 -3.93 -8.57 4.48
N ALA A 59 -5.08 -9.19 4.70
CA ALA A 59 -5.16 -10.58 5.12
C ALA A 59 -4.52 -11.53 4.09
N ARG A 60 -4.68 -11.26 2.79
CA ARG A 60 -4.01 -12.02 1.73
C ARG A 60 -2.50 -11.80 1.72
N TYR A 61 -2.05 -10.56 1.93
CA TYR A 61 -0.63 -10.23 2.13
C TYR A 61 -0.05 -11.01 3.32
N GLY A 62 -0.74 -10.97 4.46
CA GLY A 62 -0.37 -11.70 5.66
C GLY A 62 -0.22 -13.21 5.38
N ARG A 63 -1.25 -13.83 4.80
CA ARG A 63 -1.20 -15.26 4.41
C ARG A 63 -0.01 -15.59 3.51
N ARG A 64 0.33 -14.73 2.55
CA ARG A 64 1.49 -14.94 1.65
C ARG A 64 2.82 -14.96 2.41
N PHE A 65 2.95 -14.20 3.48
CA PHE A 65 4.16 -14.13 4.30
C PHE A 65 4.07 -14.97 5.59
N GLY A 66 2.99 -15.73 5.77
CA GLY A 66 2.74 -16.53 6.96
C GLY A 66 2.65 -15.68 8.22
N VAL A 67 2.03 -14.50 8.15
CA VAL A 67 1.77 -13.62 9.29
C VAL A 67 0.30 -13.20 9.31
N THR A 68 -0.21 -12.84 10.48
CA THR A 68 -1.49 -12.13 10.60
C THR A 68 -1.21 -10.63 10.58
N VAL A 69 -2.08 -9.84 9.93
CA VAL A 69 -2.00 -8.37 9.96
C VAL A 69 -3.15 -7.85 10.80
N GLU A 70 -2.85 -7.08 11.82
CA GLU A 70 -3.83 -6.44 12.72
C GLU A 70 -3.65 -4.93 12.70
N VAL A 71 -4.74 -4.19 12.84
CA VAL A 71 -4.74 -2.72 12.91
C VAL A 71 -5.07 -2.32 14.34
N LEU A 72 -4.21 -1.51 14.95
CA LEU A 72 -4.36 -1.08 16.33
C LEU A 72 -4.63 0.41 16.43
N GLY A 73 -5.49 0.77 17.38
CA GLY A 73 -5.62 2.16 17.82
C GLY A 73 -4.32 2.69 18.43
N PRO A 74 -4.19 4.02 18.57
CA PRO A 74 -2.95 4.66 19.01
C PRO A 74 -2.49 4.18 20.39
N ASP A 75 -3.40 3.98 21.33
CA ASP A 75 -3.08 3.59 22.71
C ASP A 75 -2.51 2.17 22.80
N ASP A 76 -3.16 1.21 22.13
CA ASP A 76 -2.69 -0.18 22.11
C ASP A 76 -1.39 -0.31 21.32
N TYR A 77 -1.25 0.42 20.20
CA TYR A 77 0.00 0.46 19.44
C TYR A 77 1.15 1.03 20.30
N CYS A 78 0.93 2.13 21.02
CA CYS A 78 1.94 2.72 21.91
C CYS A 78 2.29 1.80 23.09
N ARG A 79 1.32 1.03 23.61
CA ARG A 79 1.58 0.04 24.64
C ARG A 79 2.51 -1.06 24.13
N LEU A 80 2.24 -1.61 22.94
CA LEU A 80 3.07 -2.64 22.34
C LEU A 80 4.44 -2.12 21.88
N LEU A 81 4.52 -0.87 21.41
CA LEU A 81 5.80 -0.23 21.03
C LEU A 81 6.77 -0.16 22.22
N ARG A 82 6.26 -0.05 23.45
CA ARG A 82 7.05 -0.04 24.69
C ARG A 82 7.28 -1.44 25.26
N SER A 83 6.71 -2.47 24.67
CA SER A 83 6.86 -3.86 25.09
C SER A 83 8.12 -4.47 24.46
N GLU A 84 8.82 -5.33 25.20
CA GLU A 84 9.92 -6.14 24.66
C GLU A 84 9.41 -7.31 23.79
N GLU A 85 8.09 -7.57 23.76
CA GLU A 85 7.48 -8.65 22.99
C GLU A 85 7.43 -8.37 21.48
N CYS A 86 7.52 -7.10 21.09
CA CYS A 86 7.38 -6.67 19.70
C CYS A 86 8.63 -5.97 19.21
N ALA A 87 9.05 -6.31 17.98
CA ALA A 87 10.09 -5.57 17.28
C ALA A 87 9.47 -4.43 16.46
N PHE A 88 9.93 -3.20 16.66
CA PHE A 88 9.63 -2.13 15.72
C PHE A 88 10.36 -2.39 14.40
N CYS A 89 9.60 -2.43 13.31
CA CYS A 89 10.07 -2.77 11.98
C CYS A 89 9.61 -1.71 10.98
N ALA A 90 10.41 -1.51 9.95
CA ALA A 90 10.02 -0.67 8.82
C ALA A 90 10.41 -1.34 7.50
N TYR A 91 9.45 -1.44 6.58
CA TYR A 91 9.71 -1.89 5.22
C TYR A 91 9.28 -0.84 4.22
N ARG A 92 10.27 -0.30 3.49
CA ARG A 92 10.16 0.81 2.54
C ARG A 92 9.67 2.13 3.12
N PHE A 93 8.39 2.21 3.47
CA PHE A 93 7.73 3.38 4.03
C PHE A 93 6.64 2.98 5.03
N THR A 94 6.38 1.68 5.18
CA THR A 94 5.41 1.14 6.12
C THR A 94 6.13 0.76 7.39
N GLU A 95 5.81 1.46 8.46
CA GLU A 95 6.23 1.15 9.83
C GLU A 95 5.20 0.21 10.46
N TYR A 96 5.67 -0.74 11.27
CA TYR A 96 4.83 -1.72 11.92
C TYR A 96 5.53 -2.34 13.12
N LEU A 97 4.76 -2.86 14.07
CA LEU A 97 5.29 -3.73 15.11
C LEU A 97 5.17 -5.17 14.66
N PHE A 98 6.18 -5.99 14.96
CA PHE A 98 6.18 -7.40 14.67
C PHE A 98 6.33 -8.22 15.94
N ASP A 99 5.31 -9.02 16.26
CA ASP A 99 5.39 -10.08 17.24
C ASP A 99 5.86 -11.36 16.55
N GLY A 100 7.13 -11.71 16.79
CA GLY A 100 7.75 -12.90 16.20
C GLY A 100 7.20 -14.22 16.72
N ARG A 101 6.71 -14.25 17.97
CA ARG A 101 6.19 -15.46 18.63
C ARG A 101 4.83 -15.82 18.07
N ARG A 102 3.94 -14.84 17.95
CA ARG A 102 2.58 -15.01 17.42
C ARG A 102 2.50 -14.83 15.90
N ARG A 103 3.58 -14.34 15.28
CA ARG A 103 3.68 -14.01 13.86
C ARG A 103 2.63 -12.98 13.44
N ILE A 104 2.50 -11.91 14.21
CA ILE A 104 1.54 -10.83 13.97
C ILE A 104 2.28 -9.55 13.59
N VAL A 105 1.81 -8.90 12.54
CA VAL A 105 2.20 -7.56 12.12
C VAL A 105 1.11 -6.60 12.56
N TYR A 106 1.45 -5.67 13.45
CA TYR A 106 0.55 -4.60 13.89
C TYR A 106 0.82 -3.32 13.10
N LEU A 107 -0.20 -2.85 12.39
CA LEU A 107 -0.22 -1.54 11.76
C LEU A 107 -0.90 -0.55 12.70
N GLN A 108 -0.37 0.67 12.78
CA GLN A 108 -1.09 1.74 13.45
C GLN A 108 -2.31 2.14 12.61
N GLU A 109 -3.45 2.41 13.26
CA GLU A 109 -4.69 2.80 12.59
C GLU A 109 -4.48 4.01 11.66
N CYS A 110 -3.68 4.99 12.08
CA CYS A 110 -3.43 6.19 11.28
C CYS A 110 -2.73 5.86 9.94
N ASP A 111 -1.79 4.91 9.92
CA ASP A 111 -1.12 4.46 8.71
C ASP A 111 -2.05 3.65 7.82
N TYR A 112 -2.85 2.75 8.41
CA TYR A 112 -3.87 2.00 7.70
C TYR A 112 -4.89 2.92 7.01
N LEU A 113 -5.42 3.91 7.73
CA LEU A 113 -6.32 4.91 7.17
C LEU A 113 -5.62 5.77 6.10
N GLY A 114 -4.37 6.17 6.33
CA GLY A 114 -3.54 6.89 5.36
C GLY A 114 -3.33 6.09 4.06
N MET A 115 -3.12 4.79 4.16
CA MET A 115 -3.02 3.87 3.02
C MET A 115 -4.32 3.82 2.21
N ILE A 116 -5.48 3.77 2.86
CA ILE A 116 -6.79 3.81 2.19
C ILE A 116 -6.95 5.09 1.37
N VAL A 117 -6.67 6.25 1.99
CA VAL A 117 -6.81 7.54 1.28
C VAL A 117 -5.82 7.62 0.11
N THR A 118 -4.59 7.17 0.30
CA THR A 118 -3.58 7.12 -0.76
C THR A 118 -4.02 6.22 -1.92
N PHE A 119 -4.61 5.06 -1.61
CA PHE A 119 -5.18 4.17 -2.62
C PHE A 119 -6.27 4.84 -3.44
N LEU A 120 -7.20 5.55 -2.79
CA LEU A 120 -8.27 6.27 -3.48
C LEU A 120 -7.75 7.40 -4.37
N ASP A 121 -6.76 8.17 -3.87
CA ASP A 121 -6.08 9.21 -4.64
C ASP A 121 -5.40 8.62 -5.89
N TYR A 122 -4.67 7.51 -5.73
CA TYR A 122 -3.97 6.83 -6.83
C TYR A 122 -4.95 6.29 -7.87
N VAL A 123 -6.04 5.63 -7.45
CA VAL A 123 -7.08 5.12 -8.36
C VAL A 123 -7.73 6.26 -9.15
N ASP A 124 -8.09 7.36 -8.48
CA ASP A 124 -8.70 8.52 -9.14
C ASP A 124 -7.72 9.19 -10.11
N ALA A 125 -6.46 9.35 -9.73
CA ALA A 125 -5.42 9.91 -10.59
C ALA A 125 -5.16 9.05 -11.83
N VAL A 126 -5.01 7.73 -11.68
CA VAL A 126 -4.87 6.81 -12.83
C VAL A 126 -6.11 6.89 -13.73
N LEU A 127 -7.32 6.87 -13.17
CA LEU A 127 -8.53 6.97 -13.99
C LEU A 127 -8.62 8.30 -14.75
N ARG A 128 -8.27 9.42 -14.11
CA ARG A 128 -8.26 10.75 -14.73
C ARG A 128 -7.20 10.87 -15.82
N SER A 129 -6.03 10.24 -15.63
CA SER A 129 -4.94 10.23 -16.60
C SER A 129 -5.31 9.58 -17.95
N ARG A 130 -6.36 8.74 -17.96
CA ARG A 130 -6.89 8.07 -19.16
C ARG A 130 -7.97 8.86 -19.90
N ARG A 131 -8.14 10.14 -19.60
CA ARG A 131 -9.02 11.03 -20.37
C ARG A 131 -8.30 11.48 -21.66
N PRO A 132 -9.05 11.84 -22.71
CA PRO A 132 -8.45 12.42 -23.92
C PRO A 132 -7.51 13.59 -23.56
N PHE A 133 -6.44 13.74 -24.33
CA PHE A 133 -5.44 14.80 -24.17
C PHE A 133 -4.69 14.81 -22.82
N ARG A 134 -4.75 13.71 -22.07
CA ARG A 134 -3.96 13.53 -20.84
C ARG A 134 -2.88 12.48 -21.05
N ARG A 135 -1.75 12.67 -20.38
CA ARG A 135 -0.70 11.66 -20.30
C ARG A 135 -1.14 10.55 -19.35
N PRO A 136 -1.20 9.28 -19.79
CA PRO A 136 -1.55 8.18 -18.90
C PRO A 136 -0.48 7.95 -17.83
N VAL A 137 -0.92 7.68 -16.60
CA VAL A 137 -0.03 7.18 -15.55
C VAL A 137 0.25 5.70 -15.82
N ARG A 138 1.52 5.38 -16.04
CA ARG A 138 2.00 4.04 -16.41
C ARG A 138 3.04 3.52 -15.41
N ASN A 139 3.25 2.20 -15.43
CA ASN A 139 4.23 1.48 -14.63
C ASN A 139 4.07 1.64 -13.10
N ILE A 140 2.87 1.99 -12.63
CA ILE A 140 2.55 2.06 -11.21
C ILE A 140 1.82 0.79 -10.78
N ARG A 141 2.31 0.12 -9.72
CA ARG A 141 1.63 -1.05 -9.15
C ARG A 141 0.64 -0.62 -8.08
N LEU A 142 -0.59 -0.28 -8.49
CA LEU A 142 -1.62 0.29 -7.60
C LEU A 142 -1.96 -0.55 -6.37
N PHE A 143 -1.74 -1.86 -6.40
CA PHE A 143 -2.09 -2.75 -5.28
C PHE A 143 -0.86 -3.15 -4.44
N ALA A 144 0.31 -2.56 -4.72
CA ALA A 144 1.53 -2.75 -3.96
C ALA A 144 1.56 -1.86 -2.71
N PHE A 145 0.66 -2.09 -1.75
CA PHE A 145 0.45 -1.19 -0.61
C PHE A 145 1.69 -0.97 0.27
N HIS A 146 2.53 -2.00 0.42
CA HIS A 146 3.81 -1.92 1.12
C HIS A 146 4.83 -0.95 0.49
N ALA A 147 4.55 -0.46 -0.72
CA ALA A 147 5.38 0.50 -1.44
C ALA A 147 4.77 1.91 -1.43
N TYR A 148 3.63 2.10 -0.76
CA TYR A 148 3.02 3.42 -0.66
C TYR A 148 3.90 4.30 0.22
N PRO A 149 4.22 5.52 -0.22
CA PRO A 149 4.90 6.48 0.62
C PRO A 149 3.98 6.92 1.78
N PRO A 150 4.53 7.58 2.81
CA PRO A 150 3.73 8.18 3.87
C PRO A 150 2.69 9.13 3.29
N ARG A 151 1.54 9.26 3.96
CA ARG A 151 0.43 10.10 3.48
C ARG A 151 0.87 11.56 3.23
N PHE A 152 1.78 12.07 4.05
CA PHE A 152 2.35 13.40 3.90
C PHE A 152 3.01 13.60 2.52
N THR A 153 3.87 12.68 2.09
CA THR A 153 4.54 12.72 0.77
C THR A 153 3.53 12.76 -0.38
N VAL A 154 2.43 12.00 -0.27
CA VAL A 154 1.37 12.01 -1.29
C VAL A 154 0.69 13.37 -1.38
N LEU A 155 0.42 13.99 -0.23
CA LEU A 155 -0.18 15.33 -0.16
C LEU A 155 0.76 16.41 -0.71
N GLU A 156 2.05 16.32 -0.38
CA GLU A 156 3.07 17.22 -0.90
C GLU A 156 3.16 17.16 -2.43
N ASN A 157 3.17 15.96 -3.00
CA ASN A 157 3.13 15.78 -4.45
C ASN A 157 1.86 16.37 -5.06
N ARG A 158 0.69 16.14 -4.43
CA ARG A 158 -0.58 16.73 -4.90
C ARG A 158 -0.54 18.26 -4.88
N TYR A 159 0.06 18.85 -3.85
CA TYR A 159 0.16 20.30 -3.71
C TYR A 159 1.11 20.91 -4.75
N ARG A 160 2.26 20.28 -4.99
CA ARG A 160 3.27 20.77 -5.95
C ARG A 160 2.87 20.54 -7.41
N ASP A 161 2.44 19.34 -7.75
CA ASP A 161 2.31 18.88 -9.14
C ASP A 161 0.86 18.61 -9.57
N GLY A 162 -0.11 18.76 -8.67
CA GLY A 162 -1.52 18.43 -8.92
C GLY A 162 -1.80 16.93 -9.08
N SER A 163 -0.81 16.08 -8.76
CA SER A 163 -0.85 14.62 -8.89
C SER A 163 -0.36 13.96 -7.60
N PRO A 164 -0.98 12.87 -7.13
CA PRO A 164 -0.46 12.12 -5.99
C PRO A 164 0.81 11.32 -6.30
N PHE A 165 1.17 11.24 -7.59
CA PHE A 165 2.41 10.63 -8.06
C PHE A 165 3.46 11.68 -8.30
N VAL A 166 4.72 11.30 -8.08
CA VAL A 166 5.89 12.06 -8.48
C VAL A 166 6.02 12.01 -10.01
N ARG A 167 6.24 13.17 -10.65
CA ARG A 167 6.57 13.22 -12.07
C ARG A 167 8.09 13.25 -12.26
N ILE A 168 8.64 12.19 -12.85
CA ILE A 168 10.08 12.09 -13.15
C ILE A 168 10.25 12.18 -14.67
N GLY A 169 10.50 13.41 -15.13
CA GLY A 169 10.48 13.76 -16.55
C GLY A 169 9.16 13.33 -17.20
N ASP A 170 9.26 12.26 -17.98
CA ASP A 170 8.20 11.70 -18.79
C ASP A 170 7.47 10.51 -18.15
N SER A 171 7.81 10.19 -16.90
CA SER A 171 7.25 9.04 -16.18
C SER A 171 6.63 9.46 -14.85
N TYR A 172 5.87 8.53 -14.26
CA TYR A 172 5.33 8.67 -12.92
C TYR A 172 5.98 7.66 -11.98
N ALA A 173 6.17 8.06 -10.72
CA ALA A 173 6.59 7.19 -9.64
C ALA A 173 5.74 7.44 -8.39
N MET A 174 5.68 6.47 -7.49
CA MET A 174 4.99 6.65 -6.20
C MET A 174 5.78 7.55 -5.25
N HIS A 175 7.11 7.54 -5.36
CA HIS A 175 8.06 8.26 -4.51
C HIS A 175 9.33 8.54 -5.33
N TYR A 176 10.16 9.48 -4.90
CA TYR A 176 11.47 9.70 -5.51
C TYR A 176 12.41 8.51 -5.22
N PRO A 177 13.33 8.15 -6.13
CA PRO A 177 14.32 7.10 -5.86
C PRO A 177 15.18 7.38 -4.62
N GLY A 178 15.53 8.65 -4.38
CA GLY A 178 16.34 9.08 -3.23
C GLY A 178 15.63 8.91 -1.88
N GLU A 179 14.30 8.99 -1.83
CA GLU A 179 13.53 8.84 -0.59
C GLU A 179 13.63 7.43 0.00
N LEU A 180 13.66 6.39 -0.84
CA LEU A 180 13.87 5.02 -0.38
C LEU A 180 15.27 4.80 0.21
N VAL A 181 16.28 5.45 -0.37
CA VAL A 181 17.66 5.37 0.12
C VAL A 181 17.77 6.08 1.46
N LEU A 182 17.21 7.29 1.55
CA LEU A 182 17.18 8.07 2.79
C LEU A 182 16.43 7.31 3.90
N PHE A 183 15.24 6.79 3.62
CA PHE A 183 14.43 6.07 4.61
C PHE A 183 15.13 4.81 5.14
N ARG A 184 15.77 4.03 4.25
CA ARG A 184 16.61 2.88 4.65
C ARG A 184 17.81 3.27 5.50
N THR A 185 18.36 4.47 5.29
CA THR A 185 19.51 4.98 6.03
C THR A 185 19.08 5.49 7.41
N ILE A 186 17.94 6.19 7.50
CA ILE A 186 17.40 6.75 8.76
C ILE A 186 16.92 5.65 9.69
N LEU A 187 16.18 4.66 9.18
CA LEU A 187 15.58 3.61 9.99
C LEU A 187 16.48 2.38 10.16
N GLY A 188 17.80 2.53 9.92
CA GLY A 188 18.85 1.55 10.21
C GLY A 188 18.45 0.09 9.95
N SER A 189 18.73 -0.44 8.76
CA SER A 189 18.58 -1.84 8.32
C SER A 189 18.36 -2.93 9.40
N HIS A 190 17.19 -2.92 10.04
CA HIS A 190 16.71 -3.96 10.94
C HIS A 190 15.52 -4.62 10.26
N LEU A 191 15.83 -5.51 9.33
CA LEU A 191 14.92 -6.57 8.94
C LEU A 191 15.57 -7.87 9.42
N PRO A 192 14.90 -8.73 10.21
CA PRO A 192 15.13 -10.15 10.04
C PRO A 192 14.75 -10.48 8.60
N ASP A 193 15.62 -11.17 7.87
CA ASP A 193 15.33 -11.67 6.54
C ASP A 193 14.00 -12.43 6.57
N LEU A 194 12.91 -11.79 6.12
CA LEU A 194 11.71 -12.53 5.76
C LEU A 194 12.16 -13.52 4.68
N PRO A 195 11.91 -14.83 4.85
CA PRO A 195 12.56 -15.87 4.05
C PRO A 195 12.40 -15.54 2.57
N SER A 196 13.52 -15.21 1.96
CA SER A 196 13.56 -14.81 0.57
C SER A 196 12.91 -15.92 -0.26
N GLN A 197 11.95 -15.57 -1.11
CA GLN A 197 11.38 -16.49 -2.11
C GLN A 197 12.43 -16.95 -3.15
N ASN A 198 13.72 -16.67 -2.93
CA ASN A 198 14.84 -16.99 -3.81
C ASN A 198 15.77 -18.11 -3.28
N ALA A 199 15.42 -18.79 -2.19
CA ALA A 199 16.17 -19.96 -1.71
C ALA A 199 16.01 -21.23 -2.58
N ARG A 200 15.36 -21.15 -3.76
CA ARG A 200 15.19 -22.27 -4.69
C ARG A 200 16.02 -22.21 -5.99
N SER A 201 16.92 -21.24 -6.14
CA SER A 201 17.73 -21.10 -7.36
C SER A 201 19.24 -20.97 -7.16
N ARG A 202 19.76 -21.27 -5.95
CA ARG A 202 21.20 -21.32 -5.66
C ARG A 202 21.74 -22.69 -5.25
N GLY A 203 21.06 -23.76 -5.66
CA GLY A 203 21.59 -25.12 -5.62
C GLY A 203 21.54 -25.70 -7.02
N LEU A 204 22.47 -25.29 -7.88
CA LEU A 204 22.89 -25.93 -9.15
C LEU A 204 23.71 -24.89 -9.93
N ARG A 205 24.96 -24.70 -9.53
CA ARG A 205 26.10 -24.35 -10.42
C ARG A 205 27.37 -24.24 -9.57
N HIS A 206 28.34 -25.05 -9.99
CA HIS A 206 29.72 -25.18 -9.55
C HIS A 206 30.04 -26.21 -8.46
N ALA A 207 30.72 -27.25 -8.95
CA ALA A 207 31.58 -28.25 -8.32
C ALA A 207 30.91 -29.27 -7.39
#